data_AF-A0A1J4K6D9-F1
#
_entry.id   AF-A0A1J4K6D9-F1
#
_cell.length_a   1.000
_cell.length_b   1.000
_cell.length_c   1.000
_cell.angle_alpha   90.00
_cell.angle_beta   90.00
_cell.angle_gamma   90.00
#
_symmetry.space_group_name_H-M   'P 1'
#
loop_
_entity.id
_entity.type
_entity.pdbx_description
1 polymer ?
#
loop_
_entity_poly.entity_id
_entity_poly.type
_entity_poly.pdbx_seq_one_letter_code
_entity_poly.pdbx_strand_id
1 'polypeptide(L)'
;MTFLFFLLAIKHFLPFPYQATPDPEDIFHRLLCRGWSCNEDLYPQHQADEFNDILDMYANGTLNVNLESKIRQLIRREYHPAKCAAGFFSLFGLANFSKNLTESYIELKEGSEFNLWSCHEALAFHPYEKDQIGHLRAASARGAILSSLRLAIITKNETESVDLLRHIATIQTAGWWRKRRSGIEYSDAIAKILRLHEAENKEAEIIKFDDDSKSSSEKTHQNHDDGNDVRDAWATIDRMSGEGHLPAAIWAAEGLKTGEIGRKSLAEARAKLLPIVVSGPWRIDVASVVESDDTFDKVGVLKLAALLGNTIAEPLISFPQAFK
;
A
#
# COMPACT_ATOMS: atom_id res chain seq x y z
N MET A 1 -30.08 -34.63 23.52
CA MET A 1 -30.09 -33.23 23.04
C MET A 1 -28.67 -32.73 23.08
N THR A 2 -28.15 -32.46 21.90
CA THR A 2 -26.74 -32.37 21.53
C THR A 2 -26.13 -31.08 22.08
N PHE A 3 -25.13 -31.25 22.96
CA PHE A 3 -24.23 -30.20 23.45
C PHE A 3 -23.32 -29.77 22.28
N LEU A 4 -23.85 -28.99 21.35
CA LEU A 4 -23.05 -28.28 20.36
C LEU A 4 -22.60 -26.97 21.02
N PHE A 5 -21.68 -27.07 21.97
CA PHE A 5 -20.96 -25.90 22.46
C PHE A 5 -20.25 -25.30 21.26
N PHE A 6 -20.69 -24.10 20.86
CA PHE A 6 -19.91 -23.22 20.02
C PHE A 6 -18.46 -23.25 20.53
N LEU A 7 -17.56 -23.86 19.78
CA LEU A 7 -16.15 -23.48 19.82
C LEU A 7 -16.13 -22.02 19.34
N LEU A 8 -16.39 -21.09 20.27
CA LEU A 8 -16.08 -19.68 20.09
C LEU A 8 -14.57 -19.64 19.93
N ALA A 9 -14.11 -19.73 18.67
CA ALA A 9 -12.73 -19.46 18.36
C ALA A 9 -12.45 -18.03 18.81
N ILE A 10 -11.57 -17.87 19.79
CA ILE A 10 -11.12 -16.57 20.26
C ILE A 10 -10.59 -15.81 19.05
N LYS A 11 -11.17 -14.66 18.75
CA LYS A 11 -10.74 -13.83 17.63
C LYS A 11 -9.68 -12.87 18.13
N HIS A 12 -8.42 -13.15 17.79
CA HIS A 12 -7.32 -12.24 18.07
C HIS A 12 -7.16 -11.22 16.95
N PHE A 13 -6.97 -9.95 17.30
CA PHE A 13 -6.64 -8.90 16.34
C PHE A 13 -5.15 -8.60 16.37
N LEU A 14 -4.49 -8.83 15.22
CA LEU A 14 -3.07 -8.52 15.03
C LEU A 14 -2.88 -7.78 13.69
N PRO A 15 -2.51 -6.49 13.70
CA PRO A 15 -2.22 -5.77 12.48
C PRO A 15 -0.83 -6.16 11.95
N PHE A 16 -0.76 -6.41 10.64
CA PHE A 16 0.50 -6.63 9.94
C PHE A 16 0.74 -5.48 8.98
N PRO A 17 1.87 -4.78 9.09
CA PRO A 17 2.24 -3.77 8.11
C PRO A 17 2.63 -4.44 6.79
N TYR A 18 2.63 -3.64 5.73
CA TYR A 18 3.01 -4.09 4.40
C TYR A 18 4.15 -3.22 3.88
N GLN A 19 5.10 -3.87 3.23
CA GLN A 19 6.19 -3.24 2.53
C GLN A 19 6.20 -3.70 1.07
N ALA A 20 6.47 -2.78 0.17
CA ALA A 20 6.80 -3.11 -1.22
C ALA A 20 8.24 -2.70 -1.55
N THR A 21 8.77 -3.17 -2.67
CA THR A 21 10.04 -2.66 -3.20
C THR A 21 9.93 -1.13 -3.39
N PRO A 22 10.84 -0.32 -2.81
CA PRO A 22 10.81 1.15 -2.93
C PRO A 22 11.26 1.68 -4.31
N ASP A 23 11.19 0.86 -5.36
CA ASP A 23 11.64 1.22 -6.69
C ASP A 23 10.43 1.49 -7.60
N PRO A 24 10.17 2.77 -7.97
CA PRO A 24 9.13 3.11 -8.92
C PRO A 24 9.44 2.63 -10.36
N GLU A 25 10.69 2.27 -10.66
CA GLU A 25 11.15 1.75 -11.96
C GLU A 25 11.19 0.20 -12.01
N ASP A 26 10.93 -0.50 -10.89
CA ASP A 26 10.75 -1.95 -10.92
C ASP A 26 9.44 -2.26 -11.63
N ILE A 27 9.47 -2.34 -12.96
CA ILE A 27 8.32 -2.65 -13.82
C ILE A 27 7.57 -3.93 -13.43
N PHE A 28 8.20 -4.82 -12.67
CA PHE A 28 7.60 -6.07 -12.22
C PHE A 28 7.09 -6.03 -10.77
N HIS A 29 7.40 -4.97 -10.02
CA HIS A 29 6.96 -4.69 -8.65
C HIS A 29 6.91 -5.97 -7.79
N ARG A 30 8.00 -6.76 -7.81
CA ARG A 30 7.95 -8.22 -7.59
C ARG A 30 7.67 -8.66 -6.15
N LEU A 31 7.79 -7.75 -5.18
CA LEU A 31 7.77 -8.09 -3.75
C LEU A 31 6.79 -7.19 -3.01
N LEU A 32 5.57 -7.68 -2.80
CA LEU A 32 4.70 -7.24 -1.71
C LEU A 32 4.94 -8.20 -0.54
N CYS A 33 5.50 -7.68 0.54
CA CYS A 33 5.75 -8.42 1.75
C CYS A 33 4.82 -7.95 2.87
N ARG A 34 4.27 -8.91 3.61
CA ARG A 34 3.43 -8.69 4.78
C ARG A 34 4.25 -9.05 6.01
N GLY A 35 4.42 -8.12 6.93
CA GLY A 35 5.17 -8.37 8.17
C GLY A 35 6.13 -7.25 8.53
N TRP A 36 6.67 -7.35 9.73
CA TRP A 36 7.48 -6.32 10.38
C TRP A 36 8.95 -6.33 9.98
N SER A 37 9.42 -7.44 9.40
CA SER A 37 10.82 -7.72 9.05
C SER A 37 11.08 -7.80 7.54
N CYS A 38 10.14 -7.32 6.73
CA CYS A 38 10.25 -7.39 5.28
C CYS A 38 11.48 -6.65 4.78
N ASN A 39 12.23 -7.29 3.86
CA ASN A 39 13.46 -6.79 3.23
C ASN A 39 14.54 -6.33 4.24
N GLU A 40 14.59 -6.94 5.42
CA GLU A 40 15.60 -6.67 6.45
C GLU A 40 16.70 -7.75 6.42
N ASP A 41 17.58 -7.69 5.41
CA ASP A 41 18.63 -8.69 5.16
C ASP A 41 19.77 -8.68 6.21
N LEU A 42 19.77 -7.68 7.11
CA LEU A 42 20.75 -7.54 8.18
C LEU A 42 20.60 -8.57 9.29
N TYR A 43 19.50 -9.32 9.32
CA TYR A 43 19.20 -10.28 10.39
C TYR A 43 19.29 -11.72 9.91
N PRO A 44 19.73 -12.66 10.77
CA PRO A 44 19.70 -14.07 10.44
C PRO A 44 18.28 -14.55 10.11
N GLN A 45 18.13 -15.28 8.99
CA GLN A 45 16.84 -15.78 8.52
C GLN A 45 16.06 -16.56 9.60
N HIS A 46 16.75 -17.39 10.39
CA HIS A 46 16.11 -18.16 11.46
C HIS A 46 15.43 -17.29 12.54
N GLN A 47 15.90 -16.06 12.78
CA GLN A 47 15.26 -15.12 13.71
C GLN A 47 14.01 -14.51 13.08
N ALA A 48 14.05 -14.23 11.77
CA ALA A 48 12.88 -13.75 11.03
C ALA A 48 11.79 -14.83 10.93
N ASP A 49 12.19 -16.08 10.67
CA ASP A 49 11.27 -17.22 10.66
C ASP A 49 10.64 -17.42 12.04
N GLU A 50 11.46 -17.47 13.11
CA GLU A 50 10.97 -17.55 14.49
C GLU A 50 10.00 -16.41 14.83
N PHE A 51 10.31 -15.19 14.41
CA PHE A 51 9.47 -14.02 14.66
C PHE A 51 8.13 -14.07 13.91
N ASN A 52 8.13 -14.43 12.64
CA ASN A 52 6.91 -14.55 11.86
C ASN A 52 6.03 -15.70 12.38
N ASP A 53 6.65 -16.83 12.72
CA ASP A 53 5.95 -18.00 13.29
C ASP A 53 5.24 -17.65 14.60
N ILE A 54 5.88 -16.92 15.54
CA ILE A 54 5.22 -16.56 16.80
C ILE A 54 4.03 -15.60 16.58
N LEU A 55 4.10 -14.69 15.60
CA LEU A 55 3.01 -13.77 15.27
C LEU A 55 1.84 -14.51 14.63
N ASP A 56 2.12 -15.43 13.71
CA ASP A 56 1.10 -16.26 13.07
C ASP A 56 0.45 -17.22 14.05
N MET A 57 1.23 -17.85 14.95
CA MET A 57 0.70 -18.67 16.04
C MET A 57 -0.21 -17.87 16.97
N TYR A 58 0.13 -16.61 17.29
CA TYR A 58 -0.71 -15.74 18.10
C TYR A 58 -2.02 -15.41 17.38
N ALA A 59 -1.94 -14.96 16.12
CA ALA A 59 -3.11 -14.63 15.31
C ALA A 59 -4.07 -15.82 15.15
N ASN A 60 -3.54 -17.04 15.10
CA ASN A 60 -4.32 -18.27 14.99
C ASN A 60 -4.74 -18.89 16.34
N GLY A 61 -4.40 -18.27 17.47
CA GLY A 61 -4.72 -18.77 18.81
C GLY A 61 -4.01 -20.08 19.19
N THR A 62 -2.93 -20.44 18.50
CA THR A 62 -2.16 -21.68 18.75
C THR A 62 -0.88 -21.43 19.56
N LEU A 63 -0.61 -20.17 19.94
CA LEU A 63 0.54 -19.82 20.77
C LEU A 63 0.26 -20.17 22.24
N ASN A 64 0.94 -21.21 22.73
CA ASN A 64 0.78 -21.70 24.11
C ASN A 64 1.54 -20.85 25.16
N VAL A 65 2.13 -19.73 24.76
CA VAL A 65 2.95 -18.85 25.61
C VAL A 65 2.55 -17.40 25.39
N ASN A 66 2.90 -16.52 26.33
CA ASN A 66 2.67 -15.10 26.18
C ASN A 66 3.52 -14.51 25.03
N LEU A 67 2.89 -13.79 24.09
CA LEU A 67 3.57 -13.25 22.92
C LEU A 67 4.61 -12.19 23.29
N GLU A 68 4.27 -11.27 24.21
CA GLU A 68 5.20 -10.25 24.69
C GLU A 68 6.52 -10.86 25.16
N SER A 69 6.48 -11.94 25.94
CA SER A 69 7.68 -12.65 26.41
C SER A 69 8.59 -13.11 25.27
N LYS A 70 8.01 -13.65 24.19
CA LYS A 70 8.75 -14.11 23.00
C LYS A 70 9.34 -12.95 22.20
N ILE A 71 8.58 -11.88 22.01
CA ILE A 71 9.07 -10.67 21.32
C ILE A 71 10.20 -10.04 22.13
N ARG A 72 10.06 -9.92 23.46
CA ARG A 72 11.11 -9.43 24.37
C ARG A 72 12.37 -10.29 24.32
N GLN A 73 12.23 -11.61 24.13
CA GLN A 73 13.36 -12.51 23.95
C GLN A 73 14.13 -12.23 22.65
N LEU A 74 13.42 -11.98 21.54
CA LEU A 74 14.04 -11.62 20.26
C LEU A 74 14.73 -10.25 20.34
N ILE A 75 14.13 -9.26 21.03
CA ILE A 75 14.75 -7.95 21.27
C ILE A 75 16.09 -8.09 22.01
N ARG A 76 16.16 -8.95 23.05
CA ARG A 76 17.41 -9.22 23.78
C ARG A 76 18.48 -9.91 22.92
N ARG A 77 18.09 -10.54 21.81
CA ARG A 77 18.98 -11.13 20.80
C ARG A 77 19.32 -10.15 19.67
N GLU A 78 19.04 -8.86 19.88
CA GLU A 78 19.30 -7.76 18.94
C GLU A 78 18.54 -7.90 17.61
N TYR A 79 17.40 -8.61 17.62
CA TYR A 79 16.51 -8.67 16.46
C TYR A 79 15.58 -7.44 16.45
N HIS A 80 16.05 -6.34 15.86
CA HIS A 80 15.38 -5.04 15.94
C HIS A 80 13.97 -4.96 15.29
N PRO A 81 13.57 -5.75 14.27
CA PRO A 81 12.18 -5.75 13.82
C PRO A 81 11.18 -6.11 14.93
N ALA A 82 11.60 -6.92 15.91
CA ALA A 82 10.79 -7.19 17.11
C ALA A 82 10.62 -5.93 18.00
N LYS A 83 11.58 -4.99 18.02
CA LYS A 83 11.40 -3.70 18.69
C LYS A 83 10.31 -2.87 18.01
N CYS A 84 10.29 -2.84 16.67
CA CYS A 84 9.26 -2.10 15.93
C CYS A 84 7.85 -2.64 16.22
N ALA A 85 7.69 -3.97 16.22
CA ALA A 85 6.42 -4.60 16.57
C ALA A 85 6.04 -4.36 18.03
N ALA A 86 6.95 -4.57 18.98
CA ALA A 86 6.71 -4.32 20.41
C ALA A 86 6.29 -2.87 20.68
N GLY A 87 6.95 -1.92 20.02
CA GLY A 87 6.65 -0.50 20.15
C GLY A 87 5.25 -0.19 19.63
N PHE A 88 4.87 -0.74 18.48
CA PHE A 88 3.51 -0.60 17.95
C PHE A 88 2.46 -1.31 18.81
N PHE A 89 2.75 -2.50 19.35
CA PHE A 89 1.83 -3.21 20.23
C PHE A 89 1.61 -2.44 21.53
N SER A 90 2.67 -1.86 22.11
CA SER A 90 2.59 -1.01 23.29
C SER A 90 1.83 0.30 23.03
N LEU A 91 1.81 0.82 21.79
CA LEU A 91 1.04 2.02 21.43
C LEU A 91 -0.47 1.83 21.66
N PHE A 92 -0.99 0.64 21.35
CA PHE A 92 -2.42 0.32 21.42
C PHE A 92 -2.79 -0.70 22.51
N GLY A 93 -1.80 -1.33 23.17
CA GLY A 93 -2.05 -2.43 24.11
C GLY A 93 -2.47 -3.73 23.41
N LEU A 94 -1.87 -4.04 22.26
CA LEU A 94 -2.19 -5.21 21.44
C LEU A 94 -1.43 -6.45 21.91
N ALA A 95 -1.93 -7.63 21.57
CA ALA A 95 -1.11 -8.85 21.54
C ALA A 95 -0.44 -9.21 22.89
N ASN A 96 -1.21 -9.09 23.97
CA ASN A 96 -0.80 -9.20 25.38
C ASN A 96 0.06 -8.05 25.94
N PHE A 97 0.44 -7.05 25.15
CA PHE A 97 1.13 -5.87 25.67
C PHE A 97 0.14 -4.95 26.40
N SER A 98 0.63 -4.33 27.47
CA SER A 98 -0.08 -3.21 28.09
C SER A 98 0.12 -1.94 27.27
N LYS A 99 -0.92 -1.09 27.19
CA LYS A 99 -0.78 0.20 26.54
C LYS A 99 0.18 1.10 27.33
N ASN A 100 1.32 1.45 26.73
CA ASN A 100 2.35 2.29 27.32
C ASN A 100 3.00 3.17 26.24
N LEU A 101 2.59 4.44 26.16
CA LEU A 101 3.09 5.37 25.14
C LEU A 101 4.58 5.72 25.31
N THR A 102 5.09 5.68 26.54
CA THR A 102 6.51 6.00 26.80
C THR A 102 7.40 4.86 26.32
N GLU A 103 7.06 3.63 26.69
CA GLU A 103 7.78 2.43 26.23
C GLU A 103 7.67 2.23 24.73
N SER A 104 6.46 2.41 24.18
CA SER A 104 6.23 2.45 22.73
C SER A 104 7.19 3.41 22.03
N TYR A 105 7.24 4.67 22.49
CA TYR A 105 8.09 5.68 21.88
C TYR A 105 9.57 5.34 21.96
N ILE A 106 10.05 4.83 23.11
CA ILE A 106 11.46 4.45 23.30
C ILE A 106 11.86 3.35 22.31
N GLU A 107 11.09 2.27 22.26
CA GLU A 107 11.40 1.12 21.38
C GLU A 107 11.39 1.50 19.90
N LEU A 108 10.38 2.27 19.50
CA LEU A 108 10.26 2.73 18.14
C LEU A 108 11.39 3.69 17.78
N LYS A 109 11.81 4.58 18.70
CA LYS A 109 12.90 5.52 18.44
C LYS A 109 14.22 4.79 18.28
N GLU A 110 14.55 3.87 19.19
CA GLU A 110 15.74 3.03 19.09
C GLU A 110 15.74 2.23 17.78
N GLY A 111 14.63 1.60 17.40
CA GLY A 111 14.56 0.87 16.13
C GLY A 111 14.67 1.77 14.89
N SER A 112 14.21 3.02 14.98
CA SER A 112 14.39 4.00 13.89
C SER A 112 15.84 4.46 13.71
N GLU A 113 16.70 4.33 14.72
CA GLU A 113 18.15 4.62 14.59
C GLU A 113 18.84 3.61 13.66
N PHE A 114 18.30 2.39 13.56
CA PHE A 114 18.67 1.37 12.57
C PHE A 114 17.97 1.57 11.23
N ASN A 115 17.23 2.67 11.07
CA ASN A 115 16.59 3.06 9.81
C ASN A 115 15.52 2.07 9.33
N LEU A 116 14.91 1.34 10.27
CA LEU A 116 13.90 0.32 9.99
C LEU A 116 12.59 0.98 9.57
N TRP A 117 12.08 0.60 8.40
CA TRP A 117 10.90 1.22 7.81
C TRP A 117 9.66 1.05 8.70
N SER A 118 9.52 -0.09 9.37
CA SER A 118 8.36 -0.41 10.22
C SER A 118 8.33 0.42 11.50
N CYS A 119 9.50 0.74 12.06
CA CYS A 119 9.62 1.69 13.18
C CYS A 119 9.29 3.12 12.74
N HIS A 120 9.79 3.57 11.58
CA HIS A 120 9.43 4.88 11.05
C HIS A 120 7.92 4.98 10.77
N GLU A 121 7.31 3.93 10.21
CA GLU A 121 5.88 3.87 9.96
C GLU A 121 5.08 3.98 11.26
N ALA A 122 5.45 3.24 12.31
CA ALA A 122 4.79 3.35 13.61
C ALA A 122 4.97 4.73 14.26
N LEU A 123 6.17 5.32 14.21
CA LEU A 123 6.45 6.66 14.76
C LEU A 123 5.64 7.75 14.07
N ALA A 124 5.40 7.64 12.77
CA ALA A 124 4.59 8.59 12.02
C ALA A 124 3.16 8.76 12.58
N PHE A 125 2.65 7.75 13.30
CA PHE A 125 1.33 7.78 13.94
C PHE A 125 1.41 7.89 15.47
N HIS A 126 2.61 7.99 16.04
CA HIS A 126 2.80 8.05 17.48
C HIS A 126 2.49 9.46 18.02
N PRO A 127 1.73 9.59 19.14
CA PRO A 127 1.33 10.91 19.67
C PRO A 127 2.49 11.74 20.26
N TYR A 128 3.60 11.10 20.63
CA TYR A 128 4.79 11.81 21.13
C TYR A 128 5.76 12.24 20.01
N GLU A 129 5.60 11.74 18.78
CA GLU A 129 6.49 12.14 17.69
C GLU A 129 6.09 13.52 17.16
N LYS A 130 7.08 14.41 17.05
CA LYS A 130 6.89 15.78 16.56
C LYS A 130 7.09 15.86 15.05
N ASP A 131 8.00 15.04 14.50
CA ASP A 131 8.30 15.00 13.07
C ASP A 131 7.58 13.83 12.37
N GLN A 132 6.25 13.82 12.45
CA GLN A 132 5.44 12.79 11.83
C GLN A 132 5.65 12.72 10.31
N ILE A 133 5.83 13.87 9.65
CA ILE A 133 6.05 13.95 8.20
C ILE A 133 7.41 13.39 7.80
N GLY A 134 8.48 13.68 8.55
CA GLY A 134 9.80 13.11 8.30
C GLY A 134 9.79 11.59 8.43
N HIS A 135 9.12 11.06 9.45
CA HIS A 135 8.91 9.62 9.62
C HIS A 135 8.08 9.00 8.49
N LEU A 136 7.00 9.65 8.03
CA LEU A 136 6.23 9.20 6.86
C LEU A 136 7.10 9.12 5.59
N ARG A 137 7.90 10.14 5.32
CA ARG A 137 8.82 10.17 4.15
C ARG A 137 9.89 9.09 4.26
N ALA A 138 10.49 8.91 5.44
CA ALA A 138 11.52 7.90 5.67
C ALA A 138 10.97 6.47 5.49
N ALA A 139 9.77 6.18 6.02
CA ALA A 139 9.13 4.89 5.84
C ALA A 139 8.68 4.66 4.38
N SER A 140 8.06 5.68 3.76
CA SER A 140 7.59 5.61 2.37
C SER A 140 8.74 5.39 1.38
N ALA A 141 9.88 6.05 1.57
CA ALA A 141 11.09 5.85 0.77
C ALA A 141 11.69 4.43 0.88
N ARG A 142 11.23 3.62 1.85
CA ARG A 142 11.59 2.21 2.03
C ARG A 142 10.45 1.26 1.68
N GLY A 143 9.39 1.80 1.07
CA GLY A 143 8.27 1.02 0.55
C GLY A 143 7.18 0.70 1.57
N ALA A 144 7.18 1.36 2.74
CA ALA A 144 6.13 1.19 3.73
C ALA A 144 4.79 1.72 3.18
N ILE A 145 3.79 0.84 3.08
CA ILE A 145 2.58 1.14 2.33
C ILE A 145 1.66 2.12 3.07
N LEU A 146 1.48 1.97 4.38
CA LEU A 146 0.58 2.84 5.14
C LEU A 146 1.13 4.27 5.19
N SER A 147 2.45 4.39 5.32
CA SER A 147 3.14 5.67 5.29
C SER A 147 3.04 6.34 3.91
N SER A 148 3.23 5.57 2.83
CA SER A 148 3.07 6.07 1.46
C SER A 148 1.64 6.53 1.19
N LEU A 149 0.63 5.76 1.63
CA LEU A 149 -0.77 6.12 1.51
C LEU A 149 -1.10 7.38 2.29
N ARG A 150 -0.66 7.46 3.55
CA ARG A 150 -0.89 8.64 4.39
C ARG A 150 -0.24 9.87 3.80
N LEU A 151 1.01 9.76 3.33
CA LEU A 151 1.74 10.83 2.67
C LEU A 151 1.01 11.32 1.42
N ALA A 152 0.51 10.40 0.58
CA ALA A 152 -0.26 10.73 -0.61
C ALA A 152 -1.57 11.46 -0.30
N ILE A 153 -2.22 11.15 0.84
CA ILE A 153 -3.45 11.81 1.28
C ILE A 153 -3.17 13.25 1.74
N ILE A 154 -2.10 13.48 2.50
CA ILE A 154 -1.85 14.77 3.16
C ILE A 154 -0.96 15.73 2.39
N THR A 155 -0.17 15.24 1.43
CA THR A 155 0.73 16.10 0.67
C THR A 155 -0.05 17.12 -0.16
N LYS A 156 0.51 18.34 -0.25
CA LYS A 156 0.03 19.40 -1.12
C LYS A 156 0.60 19.30 -2.53
N ASN A 157 1.63 18.46 -2.72
CA ASN A 157 2.20 18.19 -4.03
C ASN A 157 1.36 17.12 -4.73
N GLU A 158 0.49 17.54 -5.64
CA GLU A 158 -0.42 16.62 -6.35
C GLU A 158 0.33 15.59 -7.18
N THR A 159 1.48 15.93 -7.76
CA THR A 159 2.31 14.98 -8.51
C THR A 159 2.83 13.88 -7.59
N GLU A 160 3.39 14.25 -6.43
CA GLU A 160 3.84 13.29 -5.40
C GLU A 160 2.68 12.39 -4.95
N SER A 161 1.49 12.96 -4.75
CA SER A 161 0.29 12.20 -4.40
C SER A 161 -0.07 11.17 -5.46
N VAL A 162 -0.14 11.58 -6.74
CA VAL A 162 -0.47 10.69 -7.86
C VAL A 162 0.58 9.60 -8.02
N ASP A 163 1.87 9.93 -7.92
CA ASP A 163 2.96 8.96 -8.08
C ASP A 163 2.93 7.89 -6.99
N LEU A 164 2.74 8.29 -5.73
CA LEU A 164 2.59 7.37 -4.60
C LEU A 164 1.35 6.48 -4.77
N LEU A 165 0.19 7.06 -5.10
CA LEU A 165 -1.04 6.29 -5.28
C LEU A 165 -0.94 5.34 -6.47
N ARG A 166 -0.30 5.74 -7.57
CA ARG A 166 -0.07 4.92 -8.75
C ARG A 166 0.81 3.73 -8.39
N HIS A 167 1.92 3.97 -7.68
CA HIS A 167 2.81 2.91 -7.21
C HIS A 167 2.05 1.89 -6.33
N ILE A 168 1.29 2.37 -5.34
CA ILE A 168 0.50 1.49 -4.45
C ILE A 168 -0.59 0.72 -5.23
N ALA A 169 -1.28 1.39 -6.17
CA ALA A 169 -2.28 0.75 -7.02
C ALA A 169 -1.65 -0.35 -7.88
N THR A 170 -0.48 -0.10 -8.45
CA THR A 170 0.29 -1.08 -9.23
C THR A 170 0.64 -2.31 -8.37
N ILE A 171 1.10 -2.13 -7.14
CA ILE A 171 1.36 -3.23 -6.20
C ILE A 171 0.09 -4.06 -5.93
N GLN A 172 -1.08 -3.42 -5.82
CA GLN A 172 -2.36 -4.10 -5.64
C GLN A 172 -2.75 -4.96 -6.85
N THR A 173 -2.25 -4.65 -8.06
CA THR A 173 -2.61 -5.38 -9.28
C THR A 173 -2.22 -6.84 -9.23
N ALA A 174 -1.08 -7.20 -8.63
CA ALA A 174 -0.63 -8.59 -8.54
C ALA A 174 -1.68 -9.49 -7.86
N GLY A 175 -2.40 -8.97 -6.85
CA GLY A 175 -3.52 -9.67 -6.21
C GLY A 175 -4.83 -9.58 -7.00
N TRP A 176 -5.06 -8.50 -7.72
CA TRP A 176 -6.26 -8.29 -8.54
C TRP A 176 -6.29 -9.21 -9.77
N TRP A 177 -5.18 -9.32 -10.51
CA TRP A 177 -5.05 -10.19 -11.68
C TRP A 177 -5.25 -11.67 -11.35
N ARG A 178 -4.91 -12.08 -10.12
CA ARG A 178 -5.20 -13.45 -9.64
C ARG A 178 -6.69 -13.73 -9.47
N LYS A 179 -7.52 -12.70 -9.24
CA LYS A 179 -8.95 -12.83 -8.92
C LYS A 179 -9.88 -12.36 -10.04
N ARG A 180 -9.39 -11.54 -10.98
CA ARG A 180 -10.18 -10.90 -12.03
C ARG A 180 -9.41 -10.89 -13.35
N ARG A 181 -10.14 -11.16 -14.44
CA ARG A 181 -9.64 -10.91 -15.81
C ARG A 181 -9.95 -9.45 -16.14
N SER A 182 -9.06 -8.79 -16.87
CA SER A 182 -9.32 -7.41 -17.34
C SER A 182 -10.39 -7.28 -18.42
N GLY A 183 -10.77 -8.39 -19.05
CA GLY A 183 -11.74 -8.37 -20.13
C GLY A 183 -11.13 -7.93 -21.47
N ILE A 184 -11.80 -8.32 -22.55
CA ILE A 184 -11.37 -8.09 -23.94
C ILE A 184 -11.34 -6.60 -24.24
N GLU A 185 -12.36 -5.85 -23.77
CA GLU A 185 -12.48 -4.41 -24.00
C GLU A 185 -11.27 -3.62 -23.48
N TYR A 186 -10.79 -3.92 -22.26
CA TYR A 186 -9.56 -3.31 -21.75
C TYR A 186 -8.35 -3.69 -22.61
N SER A 187 -8.21 -4.97 -22.94
CA SER A 187 -7.07 -5.46 -23.74
C SER A 187 -7.02 -4.81 -25.12
N ASP A 188 -8.16 -4.64 -25.79
CA ASP A 188 -8.26 -3.98 -27.09
C ASP A 188 -7.91 -2.50 -26.99
N ALA A 189 -8.41 -1.80 -25.97
CA ALA A 189 -8.09 -0.40 -25.72
C ALA A 189 -6.59 -0.18 -25.46
N ILE A 190 -5.97 -1.00 -24.61
CA ILE A 190 -4.52 -0.93 -24.35
C ILE A 190 -3.72 -1.25 -25.61
N ALA A 191 -4.12 -2.25 -26.39
CA ALA A 191 -3.43 -2.59 -27.63
C ALA A 191 -3.44 -1.41 -28.63
N LYS A 192 -4.56 -0.69 -28.74
CA LYS A 192 -4.65 0.52 -29.57
C LYS A 192 -3.73 1.64 -29.07
N ILE A 193 -3.72 1.90 -27.76
CA ILE A 193 -2.85 2.92 -27.15
C ILE A 193 -1.36 2.59 -27.38
N LEU A 194 -0.95 1.35 -27.12
CA LEU A 194 0.45 0.94 -27.26
C LEU A 194 0.95 0.95 -28.71
N ARG A 195 0.10 0.57 -29.67
CA ARG A 195 0.47 0.58 -31.10
C ARG A 195 0.82 1.96 -31.62
N LEU A 196 0.11 3.01 -31.18
CA LEU A 196 0.49 4.39 -31.53
C LEU A 196 1.83 4.76 -30.91
N HIS A 197 2.06 4.40 -29.64
CA HIS A 197 3.31 4.72 -28.97
C HIS A 197 4.52 4.03 -29.64
N GLU A 198 4.36 2.82 -30.15
CA GLU A 198 5.39 2.14 -30.96
C GLU A 198 5.62 2.81 -32.32
N ALA A 199 4.57 3.34 -32.95
CA ALA A 199 4.67 4.06 -34.22
C ALA A 199 5.38 5.42 -34.05
N GLU A 200 4.99 6.20 -33.04
CA GLU A 200 5.60 7.50 -32.71
C GLU A 200 7.09 7.34 -32.34
N ASN A 201 7.45 6.32 -31.58
CA ASN A 201 8.85 6.04 -31.23
C ASN A 201 9.69 5.65 -32.44
N LYS A 202 9.14 4.86 -33.37
CA LYS A 202 9.82 4.52 -34.64
C LYS A 202 10.03 5.75 -35.53
N GLU A 203 9.05 6.64 -35.62
CA GLU A 203 9.20 7.91 -36.35
C GLU A 203 10.26 8.82 -35.71
N ALA A 204 10.29 8.91 -34.38
CA ALA A 204 11.31 9.67 -33.65
C ALA A 204 12.74 9.11 -33.81
N GLU A 205 12.91 7.79 -33.97
CA GLU A 205 14.19 7.17 -34.29
C GLU A 205 14.63 7.43 -35.73
N ILE A 206 13.70 7.42 -36.70
CA ILE A 206 13.98 7.75 -38.11
C ILE A 206 14.43 9.20 -38.26
N ILE A 207 13.75 10.14 -37.59
CA ILE A 207 14.11 11.57 -37.62
C ILE A 207 15.50 11.82 -37.02
N LYS A 208 15.90 11.05 -35.99
CA LYS A 208 17.27 11.11 -35.45
C LYS A 208 18.34 10.55 -36.40
N PHE A 209 17.99 9.63 -37.29
CA PHE A 209 18.90 9.07 -38.29
C PHE A 209 19.03 9.96 -39.55
N ASP A 210 17.96 10.68 -39.91
CA ASP A 210 17.95 11.58 -41.08
C ASP A 210 18.66 12.92 -40.82
N ASP A 211 18.82 13.35 -39.56
CA ASP A 211 19.61 14.54 -39.22
C ASP A 211 21.14 14.33 -39.41
N ASP A 212 21.61 13.07 -39.44
CA ASP A 212 22.99 12.70 -39.78
C ASP A 212 23.19 12.36 -41.26
N SER A 213 22.11 12.26 -42.06
CA SER A 213 22.20 11.99 -43.49
C SER A 213 21.10 12.68 -44.29
N LYS A 214 21.45 13.81 -44.92
CA LYS A 214 20.61 14.42 -45.96
C LYS A 214 20.28 13.41 -47.06
N SER A 215 19.02 13.01 -47.19
CA SER A 215 18.37 12.78 -48.48
C SER A 215 16.85 12.65 -48.32
N SER A 216 16.14 13.58 -48.95
CA SER A 216 14.70 13.58 -49.17
C SER A 216 14.15 12.25 -49.70
N SER A 217 13.08 11.74 -49.09
CA SER A 217 12.02 11.07 -49.86
C SER A 217 10.66 11.28 -49.19
N GLU A 218 9.72 11.81 -49.97
CA GLU A 218 8.31 11.92 -49.64
C GLU A 218 7.71 10.55 -49.33
N LYS A 219 7.06 10.40 -48.17
CA LYS A 219 6.03 9.39 -47.94
C LYS A 219 4.73 10.06 -47.56
N THR A 220 3.77 9.94 -48.46
CA THR A 220 2.42 10.45 -48.35
C THR A 220 1.61 9.63 -47.34
N HIS A 221 0.94 10.35 -46.45
CA HIS A 221 0.16 9.92 -45.30
C HIS A 221 -0.91 8.84 -45.55
N GLN A 222 -0.96 7.87 -44.64
CA GLN A 222 -2.16 7.15 -44.18
C GLN A 222 -2.30 7.36 -42.66
N ASN A 223 -2.47 8.62 -42.20
CA ASN A 223 -2.57 8.93 -40.76
C ASN A 223 -3.99 9.36 -40.30
N HIS A 224 -5.02 9.19 -41.14
CA HIS A 224 -6.30 9.85 -40.88
C HIS A 224 -7.32 9.03 -40.07
N ASP A 225 -7.09 7.74 -39.83
CA ASP A 225 -8.01 6.85 -39.09
C ASP A 225 -7.52 6.48 -37.67
N ASP A 226 -6.21 6.41 -37.45
CA ASP A 226 -5.63 5.95 -36.17
C ASP A 226 -5.86 6.91 -34.99
N GLY A 227 -5.96 8.22 -35.26
CA GLY A 227 -6.12 9.25 -34.21
C GLY A 227 -7.49 9.24 -33.52
N ASN A 228 -8.56 8.89 -34.24
CA ASN A 228 -9.89 8.71 -33.65
C ASN A 228 -9.93 7.42 -32.82
N ASP A 229 -9.26 6.38 -33.31
CA ASP A 229 -9.26 5.05 -32.71
C ASP A 229 -8.56 5.02 -31.34
N VAL A 230 -7.52 5.84 -31.13
CA VAL A 230 -6.87 5.97 -29.82
C VAL A 230 -7.59 6.92 -28.88
N ARG A 231 -8.26 7.95 -29.39
CA ARG A 231 -9.13 8.78 -28.55
C ARG A 231 -10.26 7.94 -27.95
N ASP A 232 -10.85 7.04 -28.74
CA ASP A 232 -11.89 6.11 -28.29
C ASP A 232 -11.33 5.07 -27.31
N ALA A 233 -10.09 4.61 -27.52
CA ALA A 233 -9.40 3.73 -26.57
C ALA A 233 -9.18 4.42 -25.20
N TRP A 234 -8.71 5.66 -25.21
CA TRP A 234 -8.57 6.46 -23.98
C TRP A 234 -9.90 6.74 -23.29
N ALA A 235 -10.96 7.03 -24.04
CA ALA A 235 -12.31 7.19 -23.49
C ALA A 235 -12.82 5.89 -22.84
N THR A 236 -12.50 4.74 -23.44
CA THR A 236 -12.81 3.42 -22.89
C THR A 236 -12.07 3.20 -21.56
N ILE A 237 -10.76 3.46 -21.52
CA ILE A 237 -9.95 3.38 -20.29
C ILE A 237 -10.50 4.32 -19.21
N ASP A 238 -10.88 5.55 -19.56
CA ASP A 238 -11.43 6.53 -18.64
C ASP A 238 -12.76 6.07 -18.01
N ARG A 239 -13.65 5.52 -18.84
CA ARG A 239 -14.94 4.95 -18.42
C ARG A 239 -14.74 3.76 -17.48
N MET A 240 -13.94 2.78 -17.89
CA MET A 240 -13.66 1.59 -17.07
C MET A 240 -12.99 1.96 -15.74
N SER A 241 -12.11 2.97 -15.74
CA SER A 241 -11.53 3.54 -14.53
C SER A 241 -12.62 4.06 -13.57
N GLY A 242 -13.64 4.77 -14.08
CA GLY A 242 -14.80 5.22 -13.31
C GLY A 242 -15.65 4.09 -12.73
N GLU A 243 -15.61 2.90 -13.34
CA GLU A 243 -16.30 1.68 -12.88
C GLU A 243 -15.48 0.88 -11.85
N GLY A 244 -14.32 1.38 -11.43
CA GLY A 244 -13.45 0.72 -10.45
C GLY A 244 -12.57 -0.38 -11.05
N HIS A 245 -12.38 -0.38 -12.37
CA HIS A 245 -11.45 -1.31 -13.02
C HIS A 245 -9.99 -0.91 -12.73
N LEU A 246 -9.36 -1.59 -11.76
CA LEU A 246 -8.03 -1.23 -11.24
C LEU A 246 -6.96 -0.98 -12.34
N PRO A 247 -6.72 -1.90 -13.30
CA PRO A 247 -5.74 -1.63 -14.35
C PRO A 247 -6.07 -0.41 -15.20
N ALA A 248 -7.35 -0.17 -15.48
CA ALA A 248 -7.78 1.01 -16.24
C ALA A 248 -7.61 2.29 -15.42
N ALA A 249 -7.79 2.24 -14.10
CA ALA A 249 -7.54 3.38 -13.23
C ALA A 249 -6.07 3.80 -13.20
N ILE A 250 -5.14 2.85 -13.24
CA ILE A 250 -3.70 3.14 -13.35
C ILE A 250 -3.39 3.84 -14.68
N TRP A 251 -3.88 3.29 -15.80
CA TRP A 251 -3.69 3.89 -17.12
C TRP A 251 -4.36 5.27 -17.24
N ALA A 252 -5.61 5.40 -16.78
CA ALA A 252 -6.31 6.68 -16.78
C ALA A 252 -5.59 7.74 -15.95
N ALA A 253 -5.03 7.36 -14.79
CA ALA A 253 -4.25 8.28 -13.97
C ALA A 253 -2.98 8.75 -14.68
N GLU A 254 -2.31 7.86 -15.43
CA GLU A 254 -1.16 8.26 -16.25
C GLU A 254 -1.58 9.19 -17.38
N GLY A 255 -2.61 8.84 -18.13
CA GLY A 255 -3.15 9.67 -19.20
C GLY A 255 -3.61 11.04 -18.72
N LEU A 256 -4.14 11.16 -17.49
CA LEU A 256 -4.50 12.43 -16.85
C LEU A 256 -3.29 13.23 -16.36
N LYS A 257 -2.16 12.57 -16.05
CA LYS A 257 -0.91 13.22 -15.67
C LYS A 257 -0.17 13.76 -16.90
N THR A 258 -0.12 12.97 -17.98
CA THR A 258 0.55 13.30 -19.25
C THR A 258 -0.30 14.21 -20.14
N GLY A 259 -1.62 14.04 -20.10
CA GLY A 259 -2.58 14.72 -20.98
C GLY A 259 -3.05 13.85 -22.16
N GLU A 260 -2.53 12.63 -22.29
CA GLU A 260 -2.81 11.71 -23.41
C GLU A 260 -4.29 11.30 -23.49
N ILE A 261 -5.01 11.32 -22.36
CA ILE A 261 -6.46 11.04 -22.32
C ILE A 261 -7.32 12.20 -22.88
N GLY A 262 -6.68 13.25 -23.42
CA GLY A 262 -7.31 14.44 -23.98
C GLY A 262 -7.50 15.59 -22.97
N ARG A 263 -7.06 15.41 -21.72
CA ARG A 263 -7.05 16.45 -20.67
C ARG A 263 -6.00 16.14 -19.61
N LYS A 264 -5.48 17.19 -18.97
CA LYS A 264 -4.53 17.06 -17.85
C LYS A 264 -5.20 17.47 -16.53
N SER A 265 -5.25 16.55 -15.56
CA SER A 265 -5.85 16.81 -14.24
C SER A 265 -5.31 15.84 -13.18
N LEU A 266 -4.36 16.31 -12.36
CA LEU A 266 -3.80 15.52 -11.26
C LEU A 266 -4.84 15.25 -10.16
N ALA A 267 -5.72 16.21 -9.89
CA ALA A 267 -6.84 16.04 -8.96
C ALA A 267 -7.76 14.89 -9.38
N GLU A 268 -8.04 14.78 -10.68
CA GLU A 268 -8.87 13.68 -11.20
C GLU A 268 -8.11 12.34 -11.18
N ALA A 269 -6.82 12.32 -11.51
CA ALA A 269 -5.98 11.13 -11.40
C ALA A 269 -5.98 10.60 -9.95
N ARG A 270 -5.83 11.50 -8.98
CA ARG A 270 -5.91 11.18 -7.55
C ARG A 270 -7.30 10.64 -7.17
N ALA A 271 -8.38 11.26 -7.65
CA ALA A 271 -9.75 10.82 -7.36
C ALA A 271 -10.05 9.41 -7.89
N LYS A 272 -9.44 9.02 -9.02
CA LYS A 272 -9.55 7.66 -9.59
C LYS A 272 -8.75 6.62 -8.81
N LEU A 273 -7.54 6.96 -8.36
CA LEU A 273 -6.64 6.00 -7.68
C LEU A 273 -6.99 5.80 -6.19
N LEU A 274 -7.37 6.86 -5.49
CA LEU A 274 -7.52 6.83 -4.03
C LEU A 274 -8.52 5.77 -3.53
N PRO A 275 -9.76 5.64 -4.07
CA PRO A 275 -10.74 4.66 -3.60
C PRO A 275 -10.25 3.21 -3.75
N ILE A 276 -9.42 2.96 -4.76
CA ILE A 276 -8.86 1.64 -5.04
C ILE A 276 -7.79 1.31 -4.00
N VAL A 277 -6.85 2.23 -3.78
CA VAL A 277 -5.71 2.04 -2.87
C VAL A 277 -6.15 1.91 -1.41
N VAL A 278 -7.12 2.71 -0.94
CA VAL A 278 -7.61 2.63 0.45
C VAL A 278 -8.34 1.31 0.75
N SER A 279 -8.74 0.57 -0.29
CA SER A 279 -9.40 -0.74 -0.20
C SER A 279 -8.44 -1.93 -0.37
N GLY A 280 -7.13 -1.67 -0.46
CA GLY A 280 -6.09 -2.70 -0.63
C GLY A 280 -5.94 -3.64 0.57
N PRO A 281 -5.08 -4.68 0.46
CA PRO A 281 -4.89 -5.70 1.49
C PRO A 281 -4.32 -5.18 2.82
N TRP A 282 -3.69 -4.00 2.80
CA TRP A 282 -3.21 -3.27 3.98
C TRP A 282 -4.30 -2.54 4.74
N ARG A 283 -5.54 -2.52 4.23
CA ARG A 283 -6.66 -1.89 4.93
C ARG A 283 -6.86 -2.57 6.29
N ILE A 284 -6.84 -1.77 7.35
CA ILE A 284 -7.21 -2.24 8.70
C ILE A 284 -8.66 -2.71 8.66
N ASP A 285 -8.88 -4.00 8.96
CA ASP A 285 -10.21 -4.57 9.05
C ASP A 285 -10.90 -4.12 10.34
N VAL A 286 -11.72 -3.08 10.21
CA VAL A 286 -12.47 -2.49 11.31
C VAL A 286 -13.48 -3.46 11.92
N ALA A 287 -13.96 -4.46 11.17
CA ALA A 287 -14.84 -5.48 11.71
C ALA A 287 -14.04 -6.39 12.66
N SER A 288 -12.87 -6.86 12.22
CA SER A 288 -11.95 -7.61 13.09
C SER A 288 -11.53 -6.82 14.34
N VAL A 289 -11.33 -5.51 14.25
CA VAL A 289 -11.04 -4.67 15.44
C VAL A 289 -12.22 -4.67 16.43
N VAL A 290 -13.44 -4.49 15.93
CA VAL A 290 -14.66 -4.43 16.75
C VAL A 290 -14.98 -5.79 17.38
N GLU A 291 -14.94 -6.85 16.58
CA GLU A 291 -15.30 -8.23 16.96
C GLU A 291 -14.22 -8.95 17.76
N SER A 292 -13.01 -8.40 17.86
CA SER A 292 -11.91 -8.99 18.61
C SER A 292 -12.23 -9.13 20.10
N ASP A 293 -11.87 -10.28 20.66
CA ASP A 293 -11.99 -10.57 22.09
C ASP A 293 -10.84 -9.94 22.91
N ASP A 294 -9.76 -9.51 22.24
CA ASP A 294 -8.62 -8.86 22.90
C ASP A 294 -8.99 -7.51 23.54
N THR A 295 -8.45 -7.28 24.74
CA THR A 295 -8.56 -6.01 25.48
C THR A 295 -7.46 -5.04 25.06
N PHE A 296 -7.72 -4.21 24.06
CA PHE A 296 -6.79 -3.17 23.58
C PHE A 296 -7.51 -1.85 23.26
N ASP A 297 -6.76 -0.79 22.93
CA ASP A 297 -7.28 0.50 22.49
C ASP A 297 -7.89 0.45 21.08
N LYS A 298 -9.07 -0.18 20.98
CA LYS A 298 -9.86 -0.27 19.74
C LYS A 298 -10.09 1.11 19.11
N VAL A 299 -10.36 2.14 19.91
CA VAL A 299 -10.56 3.52 19.42
C VAL A 299 -9.29 4.09 18.79
N GLY A 300 -8.12 3.84 19.40
CA GLY A 300 -6.83 4.22 18.84
C GLY A 300 -6.58 3.57 17.47
N VAL A 301 -6.83 2.26 17.34
CA VAL A 301 -6.68 1.53 16.07
C VAL A 301 -7.69 2.03 15.02
N LEU A 302 -8.93 2.31 15.39
CA LEU A 302 -9.91 2.89 14.47
C LEU A 302 -9.50 4.29 14.02
N LYS A 303 -8.93 5.14 14.90
CA LYS A 303 -8.38 6.44 14.51
C LYS A 303 -7.25 6.30 13.49
N LEU A 304 -6.35 5.34 13.68
CA LEU A 304 -5.33 5.01 12.69
C LEU A 304 -5.96 4.61 11.34
N ALA A 305 -6.98 3.73 11.37
CA ALA A 305 -7.69 3.33 10.16
C ALA A 305 -8.37 4.52 9.44
N ALA A 306 -8.97 5.45 10.18
CA ALA A 306 -9.58 6.66 9.63
C ALA A 306 -8.53 7.58 8.97
N LEU A 307 -7.36 7.76 9.59
CA LEU A 307 -6.25 8.53 9.01
C LEU A 307 -5.74 7.96 7.69
N LEU A 308 -5.94 6.66 7.47
CA LEU A 308 -5.59 5.92 6.26
C LEU A 308 -6.74 5.85 5.23
N GLY A 309 -7.84 6.60 5.46
CA GLY A 309 -8.96 6.70 4.53
C GLY A 309 -10.03 5.62 4.69
N ASN A 310 -10.05 4.87 5.80
CA ASN A 310 -11.14 3.92 6.06
C ASN A 310 -12.40 4.66 6.51
N THR A 311 -13.33 4.87 5.57
CA THR A 311 -14.58 5.63 5.79
C THR A 311 -15.53 4.99 6.79
N ILE A 312 -15.38 3.70 7.09
CA ILE A 312 -16.19 3.01 8.11
C ILE A 312 -15.66 3.28 9.52
N ALA A 313 -14.37 3.61 9.67
CA ALA A 313 -13.78 3.84 10.98
C ALA A 313 -14.34 5.12 11.66
N GLU A 314 -14.60 6.19 10.90
CA GLU A 314 -15.12 7.46 11.42
C GLU A 314 -16.46 7.34 12.19
N PRO A 315 -17.51 6.71 11.62
CA PRO A 315 -18.75 6.53 12.37
C PRO A 315 -18.54 5.61 13.58
N LEU A 316 -17.71 4.57 13.49
CA LEU A 316 -17.42 3.70 14.63
C LEU A 316 -16.75 4.49 15.79
N ILE A 317 -15.80 5.37 15.50
CA ILE A 317 -15.15 6.22 16.51
C ILE A 317 -16.17 7.09 17.25
N SER A 318 -17.25 7.50 16.58
CA SER A 318 -18.31 8.33 17.16
C SER A 318 -19.25 7.56 18.10
N PHE A 319 -19.28 6.23 18.00
CA PHE A 319 -20.11 5.34 18.82
C PHE A 319 -19.29 4.26 19.55
N PRO A 320 -18.33 4.65 20.41
CA PRO A 320 -17.44 3.69 21.06
C PRO A 320 -18.17 2.72 21.99
N GLN A 321 -19.37 3.06 22.45
CA GLN A 321 -20.21 2.20 23.30
C GLN A 321 -20.67 0.93 22.56
N ALA A 322 -20.60 0.88 21.23
CA ALA A 322 -21.06 -0.27 20.44
C ALA A 322 -20.08 -1.46 20.44
N PHE A 323 -18.84 -1.27 20.90
CA PHE A 323 -17.77 -2.27 20.82
C PHE A 323 -16.79 -2.26 22.00
N LYS A 324 -17.24 -1.70 23.13
CA LYS A 324 -16.55 -1.85 24.42
C LYS A 324 -16.76 -3.25 24.98
#